data_AF-A0A942DRL1-F1
#
_entry.id   AF-A0A942DRL1-F1
#
_cell.length_a   1.000
_cell.length_b   1.000
_cell.length_c   1.000
_cell.angle_alpha   90.00
_cell.angle_beta   90.00
_cell.angle_gamma   90.00
#
_symmetry.space_group_name_H-M   'P 1'
#
loop_
_entity.id
_entity.type
_entity.pdbx_description
1 polymer ?
#
loop_
_entity_poly.entity_id
_entity_poly.type
_entity_poly.pdbx_seq_one_letter_code
_entity_poly.pdbx_strand_id
1 'polypeptide(L)'
;MRLNLKSVGMAFATALVALVPALSSAQSKANLKVGQRYYITATTLNVRSSNSTTAQNVVGQLTQNDLVELYDLLNEATPLVQVKIIQSVSIKATAAPDLFISKDYLSEKPVITNTTPASKYFVVQNIATEKTRVYERCTLTPDCAHKLIFETDTVVGRPEEGEAGDPKAFITWLGHSRISDWVKFYSDGAGTYPPWYTAGQDIKSIPGPISNNINKTLGAKKWTIKYKGRSTMYGAFGWFAARLAPADATGVNHQWMHGTIGWGVDEDKAIEITRGFFVNLFSNPGSHGCTRLENRSIAFLRQILPVGTDVYRVYARESVRENTPVLSRYVNEQTPGRWDYILLTDGAQKVNGLTADAATIRGSGIAIMKDVNFLEEGTFNYDRYPNAVAPDYSKSASSGKSGDRYQIDSGKAKDAANTHFRGYFLVDEGRFVDYQHPDEVAVAGKVKVSGLPDFRNSVPDSLRTTGTHYPPAINYKGRDGGN
;
A
#
# COMPACT_ATOMS: atom_id res chain seq x y z
N MET A 1 -64.19 22.23 -15.10
CA MET A 1 -63.97 22.45 -13.66
C MET A 1 -62.53 22.92 -13.49
N ARG A 2 -62.32 24.15 -13.02
CA ARG A 2 -60.99 24.76 -12.81
C ARG A 2 -60.41 24.33 -11.46
N LEU A 3 -59.11 24.02 -11.42
CA LEU A 3 -58.17 24.04 -10.27
C LEU A 3 -56.79 23.67 -10.87
N ASN A 4 -55.86 24.57 -11.20
CA ASN A 4 -55.03 25.46 -10.38
C ASN A 4 -54.22 24.73 -9.28
N LEU A 5 -53.04 24.22 -9.66
CA LEU A 5 -51.94 23.99 -8.72
C LEU A 5 -50.71 24.75 -9.23
N LYS A 6 -50.35 25.81 -8.51
CA LYS A 6 -49.01 26.38 -8.50
C LYS A 6 -48.15 25.48 -7.63
N SER A 7 -47.09 24.90 -8.17
CA SER A 7 -46.00 24.31 -7.40
C SER A 7 -44.69 24.98 -7.81
N VAL A 8 -44.23 25.85 -6.92
CA VAL A 8 -42.86 26.36 -6.81
C VAL A 8 -41.95 25.18 -6.41
N GLY A 9 -40.78 25.03 -7.04
CA GLY A 9 -39.85 23.98 -6.65
C GLY A 9 -38.50 24.05 -7.37
N MET A 10 -37.61 24.90 -6.83
CA MET A 10 -36.14 24.87 -6.89
C MET A 10 -35.45 24.17 -8.08
N ALA A 11 -34.85 24.98 -8.95
CA ALA A 11 -33.71 24.57 -9.75
C ALA A 11 -32.49 24.35 -8.81
N PHE A 12 -32.11 23.10 -8.59
CA PHE A 12 -30.80 22.76 -8.02
C PHE A 12 -29.73 22.99 -9.08
N ALA A 13 -29.01 24.12 -8.97
CA ALA A 13 -27.73 24.28 -9.63
C ALA A 13 -26.72 23.37 -8.93
N THR A 14 -26.39 22.23 -9.52
CA THR A 14 -25.25 21.40 -9.14
C THR A 14 -23.97 22.20 -9.36
N ALA A 15 -23.46 22.79 -8.29
CA ALA A 15 -22.09 23.32 -8.25
C ALA A 15 -21.13 22.12 -8.30
N LEU A 16 -20.46 21.95 -9.44
CA LEU A 16 -19.36 21.02 -9.61
C LEU A 16 -18.17 21.54 -8.78
N VAL A 17 -18.06 21.09 -7.52
CA VAL A 17 -16.87 21.36 -6.72
C VAL A 17 -15.78 20.41 -7.22
N ALA A 18 -14.84 20.95 -8.01
CA ALA A 18 -13.62 20.25 -8.37
C ALA A 18 -12.85 19.89 -7.10
N LEU A 19 -12.84 18.59 -6.76
CA LEU A 19 -11.97 18.04 -5.72
C LEU A 19 -10.52 18.05 -6.23
N VAL A 20 -9.76 19.04 -5.79
CA VAL A 20 -8.30 19.00 -5.87
C VAL A 20 -7.80 18.36 -4.58
N PRO A 21 -7.36 17.09 -4.58
CA PRO A 21 -6.62 16.57 -3.44
C PRO A 21 -5.32 17.36 -3.31
N ALA A 22 -5.08 17.92 -2.12
CA ALA A 22 -3.80 18.53 -1.77
C ALA A 22 -2.73 17.42 -1.65
N LEU A 23 -2.21 16.99 -2.81
CA LEU A 23 -1.02 16.15 -2.92
C LEU A 23 0.20 16.99 -2.55
N SER A 24 1.10 16.44 -1.73
CA SER A 24 2.47 16.92 -1.59
C SER A 24 3.22 16.67 -2.90
N SER A 25 2.96 17.48 -3.92
CA SER A 25 3.97 17.84 -4.91
C SER A 25 5.05 18.66 -4.22
N ALA A 26 6.32 18.54 -4.59
CA ALA A 26 7.34 19.49 -4.15
C ALA A 26 6.84 20.91 -4.45
N GLN A 27 6.44 21.63 -3.40
CA GLN A 27 5.75 22.90 -3.56
C GLN A 27 6.82 23.92 -3.92
N SER A 28 6.76 24.50 -5.12
CA SER A 28 7.66 25.61 -5.45
C SER A 28 7.46 26.74 -4.44
N LYS A 29 8.56 27.31 -3.94
CA LYS A 29 8.50 28.50 -3.06
C LYS A 29 7.81 29.67 -3.76
N ALA A 30 7.85 29.73 -5.09
CA ALA A 30 7.12 30.71 -5.89
C ALA A 30 5.59 30.65 -5.69
N ASN A 31 5.06 29.53 -5.22
CA ASN A 31 3.62 29.37 -4.95
C ASN A 31 3.24 29.70 -3.50
N LEU A 32 4.21 30.09 -2.68
CA LEU A 32 4.01 30.43 -1.28
C LEU A 32 4.12 31.95 -1.10
N LYS A 33 3.24 32.51 -0.27
CA LYS A 33 3.18 33.96 0.02
C LYS A 33 3.50 34.24 1.48
N VAL A 34 4.52 35.05 1.72
CA VAL A 34 4.86 35.56 3.06
C VAL A 34 3.67 36.32 3.64
N GLY A 35 3.39 36.10 4.93
CA GLY A 35 2.24 36.64 5.65
C GLY A 35 0.95 35.83 5.50
N GLN A 36 0.93 34.79 4.65
CA GLN A 36 -0.23 33.92 4.48
C GLN A 36 -0.21 32.76 5.49
N ARG A 37 -1.41 32.32 5.89
CA ARG A 37 -1.60 31.17 6.77
C ARG A 37 -1.76 29.87 5.98
N TYR A 38 -1.15 28.81 6.50
CA TYR A 38 -1.15 27.48 5.92
C TYR A 38 -1.42 26.43 6.99
N TYR A 39 -2.16 25.41 6.61
CA TYR A 39 -2.38 24.20 7.38
C TYR A 39 -1.27 23.18 7.09
N ILE A 40 -0.86 22.47 8.13
CA ILE A 40 0.09 21.36 7.99
C ILE A 40 -0.61 20.16 7.36
N THR A 41 -0.07 19.66 6.25
CA THR A 41 -0.63 18.50 5.55
C THR A 41 -0.10 17.18 6.08
N ALA A 42 1.11 17.17 6.64
CA ALA A 42 1.74 16.00 7.23
C ALA A 42 1.08 15.60 8.55
N THR A 43 0.96 14.29 8.81
CA THR A 43 0.50 13.77 10.10
C THR A 43 1.40 14.22 11.26
N THR A 44 2.71 14.28 11.00
CA THR A 44 3.72 14.84 11.90
C THR A 44 4.77 15.57 11.08
N LEU A 45 5.11 16.80 11.46
CA LEU A 45 6.11 17.64 10.82
C LEU A 45 7.09 18.19 11.85
N ASN A 46 8.37 17.88 11.69
CA ASN A 46 9.41 18.40 12.58
C ASN A 46 9.50 19.92 12.48
N VAL A 47 9.47 20.57 13.64
CA VAL A 47 9.74 22.00 13.81
C VAL A 47 11.16 22.17 14.31
N ARG A 48 11.90 23.07 13.68
CA ARG A 48 13.34 23.23 13.88
C ARG A 48 13.67 24.63 14.37
N SER A 49 14.71 24.77 15.19
CA SER A 49 15.21 26.05 15.70
C SER A 49 16.20 26.76 14.77
N SER A 50 16.60 26.12 13.66
CA SER A 50 17.50 26.72 12.67
C SER A 50 17.20 26.23 11.25
N ASN A 51 17.65 26.97 10.24
CA ASN A 51 17.57 26.62 8.82
C ASN A 51 18.60 25.51 8.46
N SER A 52 18.44 24.35 9.07
CA SER A 52 19.25 23.15 8.86
C SER A 52 18.37 21.91 8.98
N THR A 53 18.66 20.87 8.22
CA THR A 53 17.92 19.59 8.26
C THR A 53 18.47 18.60 9.28
N THR A 54 19.51 18.96 10.04
CA THR A 54 20.15 18.10 11.06
C THR A 54 19.19 17.74 12.20
N ALA A 55 19.29 16.53 12.79
CA ALA A 55 18.33 16.09 13.81
C ALA A 55 18.40 16.88 15.12
N GLN A 56 19.56 17.46 15.43
CA GLN A 56 19.86 18.12 16.71
C GLN A 56 19.10 19.45 16.91
N ASN A 57 18.53 20.02 15.86
CA ASN A 57 17.81 21.31 15.94
C ASN A 57 16.29 21.16 16.00
N VAL A 58 15.77 19.93 16.10
CA VAL A 58 14.32 19.69 16.21
C VAL A 58 13.86 20.08 17.62
N VAL A 59 12.94 21.04 17.70
CA VAL A 59 12.40 21.57 18.97
C VAL A 59 10.97 21.10 19.25
N GLY A 60 10.38 20.33 18.34
CA GLY A 60 9.10 19.67 18.51
C GLY A 60 8.48 19.30 17.17
N GLN A 61 7.17 19.03 17.17
CA GLN A 61 6.44 18.61 15.98
C GLN A 61 5.10 19.31 15.88
N LEU A 62 4.70 19.67 14.66
CA LEU A 62 3.33 20.02 14.31
C LEU A 62 2.61 18.79 13.79
N THR A 63 1.32 18.72 14.02
CA THR A 63 0.42 17.67 13.55
C THR A 63 -0.45 18.16 12.39
N GLN A 64 -1.10 17.23 11.70
CA GLN A 64 -1.98 17.55 10.59
C GLN A 64 -3.07 18.54 11.02
N ASN A 65 -3.30 19.55 10.18
CA ASN A 65 -4.21 20.68 10.41
C ASN A 65 -3.80 21.68 11.49
N ASP A 66 -2.62 21.56 12.08
CA ASP A 66 -2.04 22.70 12.80
C ASP A 66 -1.84 23.88 11.84
N LEU A 67 -1.99 25.10 12.35
CA LEU A 67 -2.02 26.33 11.56
C LEU A 67 -0.75 27.14 11.81
N VAL A 68 -0.07 27.49 10.73
CA VAL A 68 1.13 28.32 10.75
C VAL A 68 0.98 29.52 9.82
N GLU A 69 1.70 30.59 10.11
CA GLU A 69 1.84 31.75 9.23
C GLU A 69 3.25 31.77 8.66
N LEU A 70 3.36 31.90 7.35
CA LEU A 70 4.64 31.92 6.65
C LEU A 70 5.33 33.27 6.87
N TYR A 71 6.54 33.26 7.43
CA TYR A 71 7.29 34.48 7.78
C TYR A 71 8.43 34.78 6.80
N ASP A 72 9.17 33.75 6.37
CA ASP A 72 10.24 33.90 5.37
C ASP A 72 10.31 32.65 4.47
N LEU A 73 10.46 32.86 3.18
CA LEU A 73 10.66 31.79 2.20
C LEU A 73 12.07 31.21 2.24
N LEU A 74 13.07 31.95 2.72
CA LEU A 74 14.49 31.60 2.65
C LEU A 74 14.98 31.38 1.20
N ASN A 75 16.27 31.11 1.03
CA ASN A 75 16.83 30.84 -0.31
C ASN A 75 16.28 29.55 -0.95
N GLU A 76 16.31 29.45 -2.28
CA GLU A 76 15.84 28.26 -3.01
C GLU A 76 16.65 26.98 -2.70
N ALA A 77 17.88 27.12 -2.20
CA ALA A 77 18.74 26.00 -1.86
C ALA A 77 18.27 25.20 -0.63
N THR A 78 17.45 25.81 0.25
CA THR A 78 16.88 25.10 1.41
C THR A 78 15.42 24.66 1.14
N PRO A 79 15.04 23.43 1.51
CA PRO A 79 13.63 23.00 1.45
C PRO A 79 12.78 23.61 2.59
N LEU A 80 13.41 24.33 3.52
CA LEU A 80 12.74 24.90 4.68
C LEU A 80 12.18 26.30 4.39
N VAL A 81 11.21 26.67 5.20
CA VAL A 81 10.64 28.01 5.34
C VAL A 81 10.54 28.38 6.81
N GLN A 82 10.62 29.67 7.12
CA GLN A 82 10.43 30.18 8.47
C GLN A 82 8.96 30.48 8.72
N VAL A 83 8.44 30.06 9.87
CA VAL A 83 7.02 30.20 10.20
C VAL A 83 6.79 30.70 11.61
N LYS A 84 5.59 31.24 11.85
CA LYS A 84 5.03 31.45 13.18
C LYS A 84 3.90 30.45 13.41
N ILE A 85 3.91 29.77 14.54
CA ILE A 85 2.82 28.85 14.90
C ILE A 85 1.64 29.70 15.40
N ILE A 86 0.48 29.55 14.74
CA ILE A 86 -0.76 30.24 15.09
C ILE A 86 -1.64 29.34 15.96
N GLN A 87 -1.78 28.08 15.58
CA GLN A 87 -2.53 27.08 16.31
C GLN A 87 -1.81 25.74 16.23
N SER A 88 -1.60 25.11 17.38
CA SER A 88 -0.94 23.81 17.47
C SER A 88 -1.38 23.09 18.74
N VAL A 89 -1.62 21.78 18.63
CA VAL A 89 -1.95 20.93 19.78
C VAL A 89 -0.72 20.25 20.40
N SER A 90 0.39 20.17 19.66
CA SER A 90 1.56 19.34 20.00
C SER A 90 2.82 20.13 20.35
N ILE A 91 2.89 21.41 19.99
CA ILE A 91 4.06 22.27 20.25
C ILE A 91 3.63 23.71 20.53
N LYS A 92 4.28 24.36 21.50
CA LYS A 92 4.05 25.78 21.83
C LYS A 92 4.69 26.69 20.78
N ALA A 93 4.04 27.81 20.47
CA ALA A 93 4.58 28.82 19.56
C ALA A 93 5.91 29.45 20.03
N THR A 94 6.21 29.35 21.33
CA THR A 94 7.43 29.87 21.96
C THR A 94 8.54 28.82 22.11
N ALA A 95 8.48 27.71 21.37
CA ALA A 95 9.46 26.62 21.48
C ALA A 95 10.90 27.05 21.10
N ALA A 96 11.04 28.04 20.23
CA ALA A 96 12.29 28.71 19.89
C ALA A 96 12.01 30.13 19.37
N PRO A 97 13.02 31.02 19.32
CA PRO A 97 12.86 32.36 18.74
C PRO A 97 12.47 32.33 17.26
N ASP A 98 13.08 31.41 16.52
CA ASP A 98 12.82 31.18 15.10
C ASP A 98 12.41 29.73 14.88
N LEU A 99 11.40 29.50 14.05
CA LEU A 99 10.85 28.18 13.77
C LEU A 99 10.87 27.90 12.28
N PHE A 100 11.39 26.73 11.92
CA PHE A 100 11.58 26.31 10.54
C PHE A 100 10.88 24.97 10.30
N ILE A 101 10.17 24.88 9.18
CA ILE A 101 9.47 23.66 8.74
C ILE A 101 9.67 23.46 7.23
N SER A 102 9.44 22.25 6.73
CA SER A 102 9.52 21.99 5.28
C SER A 102 8.33 22.63 4.55
N LYS A 103 8.63 23.30 3.45
CA LYS A 103 7.65 23.97 2.59
C LYS A 103 6.65 23.02 1.94
N ASP A 104 7.05 21.76 1.74
CA ASP A 104 6.28 20.79 0.97
C ASP A 104 5.03 20.28 1.69
N TYR A 105 4.87 20.65 2.97
CA TYR A 105 3.76 20.23 3.82
C TYR A 105 2.80 21.37 4.19
N LEU A 106 2.79 22.44 3.40
CA LEU A 106 1.89 23.58 3.58
C LEU A 106 0.69 23.49 2.63
N SER A 107 -0.51 23.78 3.12
CA SER A 107 -1.70 23.92 2.29
C SER A 107 -2.55 25.10 2.73
N GLU A 108 -3.13 25.84 1.79
CA GLU A 108 -4.03 26.96 2.10
C GLU A 108 -5.34 26.50 2.73
N LYS A 109 -5.66 25.20 2.63
CA LYS A 109 -6.88 24.59 3.15
C LYS A 109 -6.54 23.48 4.15
N PRO A 110 -7.37 23.28 5.19
CA PRO A 110 -7.19 22.16 6.09
C PRO A 110 -7.29 20.85 5.29
N VAL A 111 -6.46 19.88 5.66
CA VAL A 111 -6.65 18.50 5.22
C VAL A 111 -7.93 17.99 5.85
N ILE A 112 -8.98 17.94 5.04
CA ILE A 112 -10.23 17.33 5.43
C ILE A 112 -10.04 15.81 5.37
N THR A 113 -9.75 15.19 6.51
CA THR A 113 -9.95 13.75 6.70
C THR A 113 -11.45 13.51 6.75
N ASN A 114 -12.08 13.42 5.57
CA ASN A 114 -13.46 12.96 5.47
C ASN A 114 -13.56 11.62 6.22
N THR A 115 -14.42 11.58 7.23
CA THR A 115 -14.84 10.36 7.95
C THR A 115 -15.72 9.47 7.09
N THR A 116 -16.07 9.93 5.88
CA THR A 116 -16.64 9.11 4.82
C THR A 116 -15.51 8.40 4.08
N PRO A 117 -15.52 7.06 3.96
CA PRO A 117 -14.53 6.35 3.17
C PRO A 117 -14.50 6.93 1.75
N ALA A 118 -13.31 7.37 1.29
CA ALA A 118 -13.16 7.97 -0.04
C ALA A 118 -13.45 6.98 -1.18
N SER A 119 -13.47 5.68 -0.87
CA SER A 119 -13.64 4.58 -1.80
C SER A 119 -14.73 3.63 -1.31
N LYS A 120 -15.52 3.08 -2.25
CA LYS A 120 -16.40 1.93 -1.98
C LYS A 120 -15.61 0.68 -1.59
N TYR A 121 -14.31 0.65 -1.86
CA TYR A 121 -13.42 -0.45 -1.56
C TYR A 121 -12.43 -0.11 -0.45
N PHE A 122 -11.95 -1.15 0.22
CA PHE A 122 -10.75 -1.09 1.07
C PHE A 122 -9.92 -2.35 0.89
N VAL A 123 -8.65 -2.28 1.28
CA VAL A 123 -7.69 -3.37 1.17
C VAL A 123 -7.33 -3.88 2.55
N VAL A 124 -7.26 -5.20 2.72
CA VAL A 124 -6.60 -5.85 3.85
C VAL A 124 -5.42 -6.65 3.34
N GLN A 125 -4.23 -6.32 3.81
CA GLN A 125 -3.01 -7.10 3.57
C GLN A 125 -2.67 -7.85 4.85
N ASN A 126 -2.89 -9.17 4.86
CA ASN A 126 -2.49 -10.01 5.98
C ASN A 126 -1.03 -10.43 5.77
N ILE A 127 -0.14 -9.79 6.52
CA ILE A 127 1.31 -9.98 6.45
C ILE A 127 1.69 -11.38 6.93
N ALA A 128 0.92 -11.97 7.86
CA ALA A 128 1.16 -13.32 8.36
C ALA A 128 1.01 -14.38 7.27
N THR A 129 -0.05 -14.28 6.47
CA THR A 129 -0.40 -15.24 5.42
C THR A 129 0.09 -14.83 4.04
N GLU A 130 0.67 -13.63 3.91
CA GLU A 130 1.09 -13.02 2.65
C GLU A 130 -0.04 -12.95 1.61
N LYS A 131 -1.24 -12.56 2.07
CA LYS A 131 -2.44 -12.36 1.24
C LYS A 131 -2.84 -10.89 1.17
N THR A 132 -3.21 -10.43 -0.03
CA THR A 132 -3.88 -9.15 -0.24
C THR A 132 -5.33 -9.40 -0.65
N ARG A 133 -6.27 -8.77 0.04
CA ARG A 133 -7.71 -8.89 -0.21
C ARG A 133 -8.35 -7.53 -0.36
N VAL A 134 -9.27 -7.39 -1.31
CA VAL A 134 -10.07 -6.18 -1.51
C VAL A 134 -11.51 -6.49 -1.21
N TYR A 135 -12.12 -5.61 -0.41
CA TYR A 135 -13.50 -5.74 0.01
C TYR A 135 -14.31 -4.54 -0.45
N GLU A 136 -15.52 -4.79 -0.92
CA GLU A 136 -16.57 -3.80 -1.06
C GLU A 136 -17.23 -3.55 0.30
N ARG A 137 -17.23 -2.27 0.71
CA ARG A 137 -17.82 -1.83 1.97
C ARG A 137 -19.32 -2.07 1.93
N CYS A 138 -19.83 -2.72 2.96
CA CYS A 138 -21.25 -2.75 3.23
C CYS A 138 -21.62 -1.52 4.07
N THR A 139 -22.62 -0.77 3.63
CA THR A 139 -23.05 0.49 4.25
C THR A 139 -24.48 0.43 4.79
N LEU A 140 -25.13 -0.73 4.73
CA LEU A 140 -26.53 -0.91 5.15
C LEU A 140 -26.68 -0.79 6.66
N THR A 141 -25.77 -1.40 7.42
CA THR A 141 -25.71 -1.33 8.88
C THR A 141 -24.26 -1.32 9.34
N PRO A 142 -23.93 -0.73 10.50
CA PRO A 142 -22.55 -0.75 11.04
C PRO A 142 -21.95 -2.15 11.14
N ASP A 143 -22.79 -3.16 11.40
CA ASP A 143 -22.39 -4.55 11.62
C ASP A 143 -22.58 -5.46 10.39
N CYS A 144 -22.80 -4.91 9.18
CA CYS A 144 -22.94 -5.78 8.01
C CYS A 144 -21.59 -6.23 7.46
N ALA A 145 -21.52 -7.51 7.11
CA ALA A 145 -20.32 -8.10 6.52
C ALA A 145 -20.00 -7.50 5.14
N HIS A 146 -18.73 -7.18 4.92
CA HIS A 146 -18.22 -6.69 3.64
C HIS A 146 -18.11 -7.84 2.63
N LYS A 147 -18.09 -7.51 1.35
CA LYS A 147 -18.02 -8.50 0.27
C LYS A 147 -16.60 -8.54 -0.30
N LEU A 148 -15.94 -9.69 -0.26
CA LEU A 148 -14.68 -9.90 -0.96
C LEU A 148 -14.91 -9.77 -2.47
N ILE A 149 -14.10 -8.96 -3.14
CA ILE A 149 -14.15 -8.77 -4.60
C ILE A 149 -12.85 -9.15 -5.30
N PHE A 150 -11.76 -9.34 -4.54
CA PHE A 150 -10.48 -9.76 -5.08
C PHE A 150 -9.58 -10.33 -3.97
N GLU A 151 -8.97 -11.49 -4.22
CA GLU A 151 -7.89 -12.07 -3.41
C GLU A 151 -6.68 -12.40 -4.30
N THR A 152 -5.48 -12.15 -3.78
CA THR A 152 -4.21 -12.54 -4.42
C THR A 152 -3.13 -12.76 -3.37
N ASP A 153 -2.14 -13.57 -3.74
CA ASP A 153 -0.87 -13.64 -3.04
C ASP A 153 -0.09 -12.32 -3.14
N THR A 154 0.64 -11.98 -2.08
CA THR A 154 1.63 -10.90 -2.05
C THR A 154 2.96 -11.45 -1.52
N VAL A 155 4.04 -10.68 -1.67
CA VAL A 155 5.29 -10.88 -0.93
C VAL A 155 5.49 -9.68 -0.03
N VAL A 156 5.86 -9.91 1.21
CA VAL A 156 6.12 -8.85 2.19
C VAL A 156 7.62 -8.70 2.42
N GLY A 157 8.05 -7.49 2.79
CA GLY A 157 9.45 -7.20 3.11
C GLY A 157 9.93 -8.00 4.33
N ARG A 158 11.21 -8.34 4.39
CA ARG A 158 11.73 -9.35 5.33
C ARG A 158 12.68 -8.77 6.37
N PRO A 159 12.71 -9.32 7.60
CA PRO A 159 13.78 -9.02 8.55
C PRO A 159 15.15 -9.41 7.97
N GLU A 160 15.25 -10.57 7.30
CA GLU A 160 16.53 -11.04 6.75
C GLU A 160 17.12 -10.15 5.66
N GLU A 161 16.33 -9.22 5.10
CA GLU A 161 16.76 -8.21 4.13
C GLU A 161 17.33 -6.95 4.81
N GLY A 162 17.26 -6.88 6.14
CA GLY A 162 17.83 -5.84 7.00
C GLY A 162 19.31 -5.60 6.77
N GLU A 163 19.75 -4.38 7.06
CA GLU A 163 21.17 -4.05 7.06
C GLU A 163 21.84 -4.57 8.34
N ALA A 164 23.18 -4.71 8.34
CA ALA A 164 23.91 -5.12 9.54
C ALA A 164 23.64 -4.21 10.77
N GLY A 165 23.33 -2.93 10.53
CA GLY A 165 22.97 -1.95 11.57
C GLY A 165 21.48 -1.91 11.93
N ASP A 166 20.61 -2.43 11.07
CA ASP A 166 19.18 -2.59 11.33
C ASP A 166 18.65 -3.85 10.61
N PRO A 167 18.77 -5.02 11.26
CA PRO A 167 18.30 -6.31 10.72
C PRO A 167 16.78 -6.41 10.55
N LYS A 168 16.03 -5.32 10.72
CA LYS A 168 14.58 -5.28 10.56
C LYS A 168 14.12 -4.08 9.76
N ALA A 169 15.06 -3.35 9.15
CA ALA A 169 14.79 -2.17 8.33
C ALA A 169 13.73 -2.43 7.25
N PHE A 170 13.68 -3.65 6.70
CA PHE A 170 12.82 -3.98 5.56
C PHE A 170 11.52 -4.72 5.91
N ILE A 171 11.18 -4.90 7.19
CA ILE A 171 9.89 -5.50 7.53
C ILE A 171 8.74 -4.62 7.03
N THR A 172 7.66 -5.23 6.57
CA THR A 172 6.41 -4.54 6.26
C THR A 172 5.72 -4.17 7.57
N TRP A 173 5.40 -2.88 7.74
CA TRP A 173 4.81 -2.40 8.98
C TRP A 173 3.29 -2.54 8.94
N LEU A 174 2.74 -2.90 10.09
CA LEU A 174 1.32 -3.03 10.32
C LEU A 174 0.66 -1.66 10.52
N GLY A 175 -0.66 -1.63 10.44
CA GLY A 175 -1.48 -0.44 10.69
C GLY A 175 -2.23 0.02 9.45
N HIS A 176 -2.68 1.27 9.46
CA HIS A 176 -3.58 1.81 8.43
C HIS A 176 -2.89 2.87 7.59
N SER A 177 -3.05 2.77 6.28
CA SER A 177 -2.58 3.76 5.31
C SER A 177 -3.65 3.98 4.24
N ARG A 178 -3.48 5.01 3.42
CA ARG A 178 -4.29 5.27 2.24
C ARG A 178 -3.43 5.34 1.01
N ILE A 179 -3.98 4.93 -0.13
CA ILE A 179 -3.32 5.15 -1.42
C ILE A 179 -3.20 6.65 -1.66
N SER A 180 -1.99 7.19 -1.69
CA SER A 180 -1.77 8.61 -2.00
C SER A 180 -1.84 8.86 -3.49
N ASP A 181 -1.28 7.94 -4.27
CA ASP A 181 -1.22 8.03 -5.72
C ASP A 181 -0.71 6.72 -6.35
N TRP A 182 -0.92 6.63 -7.66
CA TRP A 182 -0.43 5.54 -8.49
C TRP A 182 0.61 6.03 -9.47
N VAL A 183 1.66 5.25 -9.71
CA VAL A 183 2.69 5.52 -10.72
C VAL A 183 2.82 4.32 -11.64
N LYS A 184 2.79 4.58 -12.95
CA LYS A 184 3.02 3.54 -13.98
C LYS A 184 4.51 3.45 -14.30
N PHE A 185 5.06 2.24 -14.30
CA PHE A 185 6.49 1.98 -14.53
C PHE A 185 7.39 2.86 -13.66
N TYR A 186 7.17 2.80 -12.35
CA TYR A 186 7.91 3.60 -11.39
C TYR A 186 9.43 3.40 -11.48
N SER A 187 10.17 4.49 -11.28
CA SER A 187 11.60 4.51 -11.04
C SER A 187 11.92 5.52 -9.95
N ASP A 188 12.94 5.25 -9.14
CA ASP A 188 13.41 6.17 -8.12
C ASP A 188 14.36 7.22 -8.70
N GLY A 189 14.33 8.44 -8.16
CA GLY A 189 15.23 9.52 -8.58
C GLY A 189 16.71 9.21 -8.32
N ALA A 190 17.02 8.38 -7.33
CA ALA A 190 18.37 7.92 -7.03
C ALA A 190 18.91 6.93 -8.09
N GLY A 191 18.02 6.31 -8.88
CA GLY A 191 18.37 5.33 -9.88
C GLY A 191 18.88 4.02 -9.29
N THR A 192 18.28 3.58 -8.20
CA THR A 192 18.45 2.24 -7.61
C THR A 192 17.53 1.23 -8.31
N TYR A 193 16.33 1.68 -8.65
CA TYR A 193 15.25 0.92 -9.24
C TYR A 193 14.95 1.45 -10.65
N PRO A 194 15.53 0.82 -11.69
CA PRO A 194 15.20 1.17 -13.07
C PRO A 194 13.71 0.87 -13.34
N PRO A 195 13.04 1.69 -14.16
CA PRO A 195 11.64 1.47 -14.49
C PRO A 195 11.47 0.18 -15.31
N TRP A 196 10.28 -0.41 -15.28
CA TRP A 196 9.95 -1.54 -16.14
C TRP A 196 9.88 -1.13 -17.61
N TYR A 197 9.45 0.11 -17.88
CA TYR A 197 9.58 0.73 -19.19
C TYR A 197 9.93 2.20 -19.03
N THR A 198 10.95 2.69 -19.73
CA THR A 198 11.32 4.12 -19.81
C THR A 198 10.60 4.78 -20.98
N ALA A 199 10.02 5.98 -20.81
CA ALA A 199 9.34 6.68 -21.89
C ALA A 199 10.27 6.88 -23.10
N GLY A 200 9.83 6.41 -24.28
CA GLY A 200 10.59 6.49 -25.53
C GLY A 200 11.66 5.42 -25.72
N GLN A 201 11.83 4.46 -24.79
CA GLN A 201 12.73 3.32 -25.02
C GLN A 201 12.17 2.41 -26.12
N ASP A 202 13.07 1.73 -26.84
CA ASP A 202 12.70 0.65 -27.75
C ASP A 202 12.07 -0.50 -26.94
N ILE A 203 10.83 -0.87 -27.28
CA ILE A 203 10.09 -1.95 -26.62
C ILE A 203 10.84 -3.29 -26.75
N LYS A 204 11.59 -3.50 -27.83
CA LYS A 204 12.37 -4.72 -28.05
C LYS A 204 13.57 -4.87 -27.11
N SER A 205 13.96 -3.78 -26.44
CA SER A 205 15.04 -3.81 -25.44
C SER A 205 14.59 -4.34 -24.07
N ILE A 206 13.29 -4.47 -23.84
CA ILE A 206 12.74 -5.05 -22.60
C ILE A 206 13.05 -6.54 -22.57
N PRO A 207 13.59 -7.09 -21.46
CA PRO A 207 13.84 -8.52 -21.35
C PRO A 207 12.55 -9.32 -21.61
N GLY A 208 12.63 -10.38 -22.42
CA GLY A 208 11.47 -11.23 -22.70
C GLY A 208 10.93 -11.99 -21.48
N PRO A 209 9.77 -12.67 -21.62
CA PRO A 209 9.14 -13.41 -20.53
C PRO A 209 10.07 -14.41 -19.83
N ILE A 210 9.95 -14.48 -18.51
CA ILE A 210 10.70 -15.41 -17.67
C ILE A 210 10.32 -16.85 -18.02
N SER A 211 9.02 -17.10 -18.23
CA SER A 211 8.39 -18.37 -18.53
C SER A 211 8.87 -19.04 -19.81
N ASN A 212 9.47 -18.27 -20.73
CA ASN A 212 9.96 -18.79 -22.02
C ASN A 212 11.29 -19.56 -21.90
N ASN A 213 11.87 -19.67 -20.71
CA ASN A 213 13.14 -20.37 -20.49
C ASN A 213 12.90 -21.71 -19.81
N ILE A 214 13.71 -22.71 -20.18
CA ILE A 214 13.69 -24.07 -19.59
C ILE A 214 13.86 -24.04 -18.05
N ASN A 215 14.52 -23.00 -17.53
CA ASN A 215 14.70 -22.77 -16.10
C ASN A 215 14.29 -21.35 -15.71
N LYS A 216 13.37 -21.24 -14.75
CA LYS A 216 12.88 -19.98 -14.14
C LYS A 216 14.02 -19.07 -13.65
N THR A 217 15.05 -19.65 -13.04
CA THR A 217 16.22 -18.90 -12.54
C THR A 217 17.07 -18.31 -13.67
N LEU A 218 17.21 -19.02 -14.79
CA LEU A 218 17.91 -18.50 -15.98
C LEU A 218 17.12 -17.38 -16.65
N GLY A 219 15.79 -17.51 -16.72
CA GLY A 219 14.91 -16.44 -17.20
C GLY A 219 15.02 -15.17 -16.36
N ALA A 220 14.97 -15.30 -15.04
CA ALA A 220 15.08 -14.17 -14.12
C ALA A 220 16.47 -13.49 -14.12
N LYS A 221 17.56 -14.22 -14.40
CA LYS A 221 18.89 -13.61 -14.57
C LYS A 221 18.94 -12.57 -15.70
N LYS A 222 18.10 -12.68 -16.73
CA LYS A 222 18.01 -11.69 -17.83
C LYS A 222 17.44 -10.35 -17.35
N TRP A 223 16.69 -10.37 -16.26
CA TRP A 223 16.14 -9.18 -15.61
C TRP A 223 17.15 -8.55 -14.64
N THR A 224 18.28 -9.20 -14.37
CA THR A 224 19.39 -8.60 -13.64
C THR A 224 20.25 -7.77 -14.59
N ILE A 225 20.33 -6.46 -14.33
CA ILE A 225 21.11 -5.52 -15.16
C ILE A 225 22.11 -4.75 -14.31
N LYS A 226 23.13 -4.19 -14.97
CA LYS A 226 23.95 -3.12 -14.37
C LYS A 226 23.27 -1.78 -14.65
N TYR A 227 22.88 -1.08 -13.60
CA TYR A 227 22.29 0.25 -13.70
C TYR A 227 23.10 1.20 -12.82
N LYS A 228 23.63 2.29 -13.42
CA LYS A 228 24.53 3.25 -12.76
C LYS A 228 25.66 2.60 -11.95
N GLY A 229 26.26 1.53 -12.49
CA GLY A 229 27.39 0.83 -11.87
C GLY A 229 27.03 -0.21 -10.79
N ARG A 230 25.75 -0.36 -10.45
CA ARG A 230 25.26 -1.36 -9.48
C ARG A 230 24.45 -2.44 -10.18
N SER A 231 24.61 -3.69 -9.74
CA SER A 231 23.71 -4.76 -10.15
C SER A 231 22.34 -4.55 -9.50
N THR A 232 21.29 -4.49 -10.30
CA THR A 232 19.91 -4.30 -9.84
C THR A 232 18.96 -5.08 -10.75
N MET A 233 17.68 -5.03 -10.44
CA MET A 233 16.62 -5.72 -11.19
C MET A 233 15.86 -4.72 -12.06
N TYR A 234 15.86 -5.00 -13.35
CA TYR A 234 15.08 -4.29 -14.35
C TYR A 234 13.60 -4.31 -13.98
N GLY A 235 12.95 -3.15 -13.84
CA GLY A 235 11.52 -3.10 -13.55
C GLY A 235 11.10 -3.73 -12.23
N ALA A 236 11.89 -3.58 -11.16
CA ALA A 236 11.61 -4.15 -9.83
C ALA A 236 10.22 -3.83 -9.26
N PHE A 237 9.66 -2.67 -9.63
CA PHE A 237 8.31 -2.21 -9.23
C PHE A 237 7.20 -2.65 -10.19
N GLY A 238 7.54 -3.33 -11.27
CA GLY A 238 6.61 -3.85 -12.26
C GLY A 238 5.80 -2.79 -13.00
N TRP A 239 4.58 -3.14 -13.36
CA TRP A 239 3.73 -2.31 -14.21
C TRP A 239 3.20 -1.06 -13.49
N PHE A 240 2.78 -1.22 -12.24
CA PHE A 240 2.20 -0.14 -11.43
C PHE A 240 2.70 -0.21 -9.99
N ALA A 241 2.78 0.96 -9.36
CA ALA A 241 3.07 1.12 -7.94
C ALA A 241 2.09 2.11 -7.31
N ALA A 242 1.49 1.74 -6.18
CA ALA A 242 0.71 2.62 -5.31
C ALA A 242 1.58 3.07 -4.15
N ARG A 243 1.76 4.39 -4.03
CA ARG A 243 2.34 5.00 -2.84
C ARG A 243 1.29 5.04 -1.74
N LEU A 244 1.70 4.75 -0.51
CA LEU A 244 0.81 4.79 0.65
C LEU A 244 1.21 5.92 1.60
N ALA A 245 0.20 6.53 2.20
CA ALA A 245 0.32 7.60 3.18
C ALA A 245 -0.41 7.23 4.48
N PRO A 246 0.06 7.70 5.65
CA PRO A 246 1.24 8.54 5.82
C PRO A 246 2.54 7.73 5.65
N ALA A 247 3.59 8.39 5.17
CA ALA A 247 4.95 7.92 5.43
C ALA A 247 5.24 8.10 6.92
N ASP A 248 6.12 7.28 7.49
CA ASP A 248 6.38 7.31 8.92
C ASP A 248 7.02 8.61 9.44
N ALA A 249 7.12 8.75 10.77
CA ALA A 249 7.55 9.96 11.47
C ALA A 249 8.98 10.43 11.12
N THR A 250 9.81 9.59 10.51
CA THR A 250 11.15 9.95 10.03
C THR A 250 11.17 10.38 8.56
N GLY A 251 10.08 10.14 7.81
CA GLY A 251 9.98 10.42 6.38
C GLY A 251 10.80 9.46 5.50
N VAL A 252 11.28 8.34 6.05
CA VAL A 252 12.24 7.44 5.38
C VAL A 252 11.58 6.11 4.94
N ASN A 253 10.50 5.67 5.60
CA ASN A 253 9.85 4.39 5.28
C ASN A 253 8.57 4.59 4.48
N HIS A 254 8.79 4.80 3.19
CA HIS A 254 7.76 4.78 2.16
C HIS A 254 7.32 3.33 1.87
N GLN A 255 6.24 2.86 2.51
CA GLN A 255 5.69 1.53 2.24
C GLN A 255 4.70 1.55 1.08
N TRP A 256 4.94 0.78 0.02
CA TRP A 256 4.15 0.82 -1.22
C TRP A 256 3.47 -0.52 -1.49
N MET A 257 2.47 -0.51 -2.37
CA MET A 257 2.04 -1.73 -3.08
C MET A 257 2.58 -1.65 -4.51
N HIS A 258 3.23 -2.68 -5.02
CA HIS A 258 3.79 -2.61 -6.38
C HIS A 258 3.80 -3.96 -7.09
N GLY A 259 3.98 -3.93 -8.40
CA GLY A 259 4.11 -5.11 -9.24
C GLY A 259 5.46 -5.80 -9.09
N THR A 260 5.81 -6.65 -10.03
CA THR A 260 7.07 -7.38 -10.03
C THR A 260 7.72 -7.38 -11.41
N ILE A 261 8.88 -8.02 -11.54
CA ILE A 261 9.53 -8.20 -12.83
C ILE A 261 8.69 -9.11 -13.74
N GLY A 262 8.97 -9.13 -15.04
CA GLY A 262 8.28 -10.03 -15.97
C GLY A 262 7.07 -9.41 -16.68
N TRP A 263 6.45 -10.23 -17.52
CA TRP A 263 5.29 -9.91 -18.37
C TRP A 263 4.02 -10.54 -17.79
N GLY A 264 2.84 -10.23 -18.34
CA GLY A 264 1.57 -10.79 -17.85
C GLY A 264 1.51 -12.31 -18.01
N VAL A 265 2.11 -12.84 -19.07
CA VAL A 265 2.27 -14.29 -19.32
C VAL A 265 3.12 -15.02 -18.28
N ASP A 266 3.90 -14.30 -17.46
CA ASP A 266 4.71 -14.92 -16.41
C ASP A 266 3.88 -15.31 -15.18
N GLU A 267 2.73 -14.68 -14.98
CA GLU A 267 1.79 -14.97 -13.90
C GLU A 267 2.47 -14.99 -12.51
N ASP A 268 1.99 -15.86 -11.62
CA ASP A 268 2.52 -16.03 -10.26
C ASP A 268 3.97 -16.55 -10.24
N LYS A 269 4.49 -17.07 -11.36
CA LYS A 269 5.87 -17.57 -11.43
C LYS A 269 6.87 -16.46 -11.14
N ALA A 270 6.56 -15.22 -11.53
CA ALA A 270 7.41 -14.07 -11.22
C ALA A 270 7.49 -13.85 -9.69
N ILE A 271 6.36 -13.98 -8.98
CA ILE A 271 6.30 -13.88 -7.52
C ILE A 271 7.05 -15.03 -6.83
N GLU A 272 6.85 -16.27 -7.26
CA GLU A 272 7.56 -17.44 -6.72
C GLU A 272 9.09 -17.27 -6.77
N ILE A 273 9.61 -16.73 -7.87
CA ILE A 273 11.05 -16.49 -8.05
C ILE A 273 11.54 -15.43 -7.06
N THR A 274 10.76 -14.37 -6.83
CA THR A 274 11.12 -13.35 -5.85
C THR A 274 11.04 -13.84 -4.41
N ARG A 275 10.25 -14.88 -4.12
CA ARG A 275 10.21 -15.52 -2.78
C ARG A 275 11.46 -16.36 -2.48
N GLY A 276 12.13 -16.90 -3.50
CA GLY A 276 13.19 -17.93 -3.35
C GLY A 276 14.64 -17.45 -3.44
N PHE A 277 15.10 -16.96 -4.61
CA PHE A 277 16.53 -16.94 -4.96
C PHE A 277 17.15 -15.54 -5.17
N PHE A 278 16.34 -14.53 -5.52
CA PHE A 278 16.84 -13.20 -5.90
C PHE A 278 16.76 -12.14 -4.79
N VAL A 279 16.37 -12.55 -3.59
CA VAL A 279 16.19 -11.71 -2.39
C VAL A 279 17.42 -10.81 -2.12
N ASN A 280 18.63 -11.34 -2.29
CA ASN A 280 19.89 -10.63 -2.02
C ASN A 280 20.26 -9.53 -3.04
N LEU A 281 19.54 -9.42 -4.16
CA LEU A 281 19.82 -8.40 -5.19
C LEU A 281 18.92 -7.16 -5.06
N PHE A 282 17.90 -7.22 -4.20
CA PHE A 282 16.96 -6.12 -3.94
C PHE A 282 17.25 -5.37 -2.63
N SER A 283 18.23 -5.82 -1.84
CA SER A 283 18.61 -5.25 -0.55
C SER A 283 19.47 -3.98 -0.71
N ASN A 284 18.84 -2.83 -1.01
CA ASN A 284 19.11 -1.44 -0.53
C ASN A 284 18.66 -0.33 -1.52
N PRO A 285 18.34 0.93 -1.12
CA PRO A 285 18.03 1.50 0.19
C PRO A 285 16.71 2.35 0.23
N GLY A 286 15.79 2.18 -0.73
CA GLY A 286 14.68 3.13 -0.94
C GLY A 286 13.26 2.65 -0.59
N SER A 287 13.05 1.36 -0.36
CA SER A 287 11.71 0.77 -0.20
C SER A 287 11.64 -0.17 1.01
N HIS A 288 11.63 0.41 2.20
CA HIS A 288 11.50 -0.32 3.46
C HIS A 288 10.06 -0.81 3.62
N GLY A 289 9.85 -2.14 3.68
CA GLY A 289 8.56 -2.72 4.07
C GLY A 289 7.46 -2.71 3.02
N CYS A 290 7.77 -2.61 1.72
CA CYS A 290 6.75 -2.68 0.66
C CYS A 290 6.08 -4.06 0.55
N THR A 291 4.94 -4.10 -0.13
CA THR A 291 4.25 -5.33 -0.52
C THR A 291 4.25 -5.48 -2.04
N ARG A 292 4.68 -6.64 -2.53
CA ARG A 292 4.86 -6.93 -3.95
C ARG A 292 3.81 -7.91 -4.44
N LEU A 293 3.19 -7.63 -5.57
CA LEU A 293 2.19 -8.45 -6.24
C LEU A 293 2.61 -8.78 -7.68
N GLU A 294 1.99 -9.79 -8.29
CA GLU A 294 2.18 -10.04 -9.72
C GLU A 294 1.59 -8.89 -10.56
N ASN A 295 2.07 -8.76 -11.79
CA ASN A 295 1.85 -7.56 -12.59
C ASN A 295 0.39 -7.33 -13.00
N ARG A 296 -0.38 -8.38 -13.29
CA ARG A 296 -1.80 -8.26 -13.65
C ARG A 296 -2.65 -7.92 -12.42
N SER A 297 -2.35 -8.51 -11.27
CA SER A 297 -2.93 -8.19 -9.96
C SER A 297 -2.77 -6.72 -9.61
N ILE A 298 -1.55 -6.16 -9.65
CA ILE A 298 -1.37 -4.73 -9.32
C ILE A 298 -2.03 -3.81 -10.35
N ALA A 299 -2.08 -4.23 -11.62
CA ALA A 299 -2.78 -3.48 -12.67
C ALA A 299 -4.30 -3.50 -12.48
N PHE A 300 -4.85 -4.63 -12.04
CA PHE A 300 -6.26 -4.74 -11.67
C PHE A 300 -6.58 -3.88 -10.43
N LEU A 301 -5.73 -3.93 -9.40
CA LEU A 301 -5.84 -3.05 -8.23
C LEU A 301 -5.82 -1.57 -8.64
N ARG A 302 -4.91 -1.17 -9.54
CA ARG A 302 -4.86 0.19 -10.09
C ARG A 302 -6.18 0.61 -10.73
N GLN A 303 -6.88 -0.32 -11.38
CA GLN A 303 -8.15 -0.04 -12.04
C GLN A 303 -9.28 0.17 -11.03
N ILE A 304 -9.36 -0.66 -9.99
CA ILE A 304 -10.51 -0.66 -9.08
C ILE A 304 -10.32 0.23 -7.84
N LEU A 305 -9.07 0.54 -7.46
CA LEU A 305 -8.76 1.29 -6.25
C LEU A 305 -8.38 2.75 -6.56
N PRO A 306 -9.29 3.72 -6.33
CA PRO A 306 -8.96 5.13 -6.47
C PRO A 306 -7.96 5.58 -5.38
N VAL A 307 -7.33 6.74 -5.63
CA VAL A 307 -6.60 7.49 -4.60
C VAL A 307 -7.51 7.74 -3.40
N GLY A 308 -6.96 7.62 -2.19
CA GLY A 308 -7.68 7.74 -0.93
C GLY A 308 -8.25 6.41 -0.41
N THR A 309 -8.17 5.32 -1.17
CA THR A 309 -8.57 3.98 -0.70
C THR A 309 -7.78 3.58 0.54
N ASP A 310 -8.49 3.11 1.58
CA ASP A 310 -7.91 2.62 2.83
C ASP A 310 -7.23 1.25 2.64
N VAL A 311 -6.05 1.09 3.23
CA VAL A 311 -5.21 -0.11 3.22
C VAL A 311 -4.85 -0.45 4.67
N TYR A 312 -5.37 -1.58 5.14
CA TYR A 312 -5.13 -2.11 6.48
C TYR A 312 -4.13 -3.25 6.41
N ARG A 313 -2.96 -3.07 7.01
CA ARG A 313 -1.95 -4.11 7.19
C ARG A 313 -2.09 -4.74 8.55
N VAL A 314 -2.25 -6.06 8.56
CA VAL A 314 -2.49 -6.83 9.77
C VAL A 314 -1.57 -8.03 9.83
N TYR A 315 -1.37 -8.52 11.03
CA TYR A 315 -0.72 -9.80 11.29
C TYR A 315 -1.69 -10.66 12.09
N ALA A 316 -2.57 -11.37 11.39
CA ALA A 316 -3.75 -12.00 11.99
C ALA A 316 -3.86 -13.48 11.59
N ARG A 317 -4.44 -14.28 12.50
CA ARG A 317 -4.95 -15.61 12.13
C ARG A 317 -6.22 -15.43 11.32
N GLU A 318 -6.38 -16.25 10.29
CA GLU A 318 -7.57 -16.19 9.44
C GLU A 318 -8.65 -17.14 9.95
N SER A 319 -9.89 -16.79 9.67
CA SER A 319 -11.06 -17.59 10.02
C SER A 319 -12.23 -17.23 9.07
N VAL A 320 -13.29 -18.02 9.11
CA VAL A 320 -14.54 -17.76 8.38
C VAL A 320 -15.74 -17.78 9.34
N ARG A 321 -16.84 -17.14 8.95
CA ARG A 321 -18.08 -17.13 9.73
C ARG A 321 -18.80 -18.47 9.70
N GLU A 322 -18.74 -19.16 8.58
CA GLU A 322 -19.51 -20.38 8.31
C GLU A 322 -18.58 -21.60 8.27
N ASN A 323 -18.95 -22.70 8.95
CA ASN A 323 -18.24 -23.98 8.88
C ASN A 323 -18.83 -24.87 7.79
N THR A 324 -18.80 -24.40 6.56
CA THR A 324 -19.36 -25.10 5.40
C THR A 324 -18.31 -25.26 4.32
N PRO A 325 -18.36 -26.33 3.50
CA PRO A 325 -17.44 -26.50 2.38
C PRO A 325 -17.54 -25.36 1.35
N VAL A 326 -18.74 -24.80 1.20
CA VAL A 326 -19.01 -23.62 0.37
C VAL A 326 -19.66 -22.56 1.24
N LEU A 327 -19.07 -21.37 1.26
CA LEU A 327 -19.60 -20.22 1.99
C LEU A 327 -20.85 -19.72 1.29
N SER A 328 -21.96 -19.63 2.01
CA SER A 328 -23.29 -19.35 1.44
C SER A 328 -23.32 -18.01 0.70
N ARG A 329 -22.59 -17.01 1.24
CA ARG A 329 -22.45 -15.66 0.65
C ARG A 329 -21.61 -15.61 -0.63
N TYR A 330 -20.86 -16.66 -0.92
CA TYR A 330 -19.89 -16.74 -2.03
C TYR A 330 -20.16 -17.91 -2.98
N VAL A 331 -21.38 -18.45 -2.98
CA VAL A 331 -21.76 -19.59 -3.83
C VAL A 331 -21.51 -19.34 -5.32
N ASN A 332 -21.67 -18.08 -5.76
CA ASN A 332 -21.50 -17.66 -7.16
C ASN A 332 -20.06 -17.16 -7.46
N GLU A 333 -19.21 -17.11 -6.45
CA GLU A 333 -17.86 -16.56 -6.50
C GLU A 333 -16.79 -17.66 -6.54
N GLN A 334 -17.19 -18.93 -6.56
CA GLN A 334 -16.31 -20.09 -6.79
C GLN A 334 -15.67 -20.09 -8.18
N THR A 335 -16.28 -19.38 -9.14
CA THR A 335 -15.68 -19.16 -10.46
C THR A 335 -14.93 -17.82 -10.47
N PRO A 336 -13.64 -17.81 -10.87
CA PRO A 336 -12.86 -16.58 -10.97
C PRO A 336 -13.57 -15.51 -11.78
N GLY A 337 -13.45 -14.26 -11.33
CA GLY A 337 -13.82 -13.11 -12.14
C GLY A 337 -12.88 -12.98 -13.34
N ARG A 338 -13.31 -12.27 -14.39
CA ARG A 338 -12.51 -12.04 -15.60
C ARG A 338 -12.29 -10.55 -15.81
N TRP A 339 -11.04 -10.15 -16.08
CA TRP A 339 -10.67 -8.78 -16.44
C TRP A 339 -9.74 -8.80 -17.65
N ASP A 340 -10.13 -8.15 -18.74
CA ASP A 340 -9.30 -8.04 -19.93
C ASP A 340 -8.42 -6.77 -19.83
N TYR A 341 -7.14 -6.91 -20.14
CA TYR A 341 -6.18 -5.82 -20.08
C TYR A 341 -5.47 -5.58 -21.41
N ILE A 342 -5.08 -4.32 -21.63
CA ILE A 342 -4.16 -3.88 -22.68
C ILE A 342 -3.12 -3.00 -21.99
N LEU A 343 -1.85 -3.39 -22.01
CA LEU A 343 -0.77 -2.59 -21.47
C LEU A 343 -0.13 -1.77 -22.59
N LEU A 344 -0.24 -0.45 -22.46
CA LEU A 344 0.43 0.50 -23.36
C LEU A 344 1.59 1.24 -22.67
N THR A 345 2.50 1.82 -23.44
CA THR A 345 3.59 2.68 -22.93
C THR A 345 3.08 4.04 -22.45
N ASP A 346 1.90 4.45 -22.90
CA ASP A 346 1.24 5.70 -22.53
C ASP A 346 1.16 5.89 -21.00
N GLY A 347 1.56 7.08 -20.54
CA GLY A 347 1.58 7.43 -19.12
C GLY A 347 2.75 6.84 -18.31
N ALA A 348 3.78 6.28 -18.95
CA ALA A 348 5.01 5.84 -18.29
C ALA A 348 5.64 6.93 -17.41
N GLN A 349 6.12 6.56 -16.22
CA GLN A 349 6.64 7.42 -15.15
C GLN A 349 5.70 8.54 -14.67
N LYS A 350 4.44 8.61 -15.13
CA LYS A 350 3.50 9.65 -14.68
C LYS A 350 2.71 9.20 -13.46
N VAL A 351 2.50 10.13 -12.54
CA VAL A 351 1.50 9.99 -11.48
C VAL A 351 0.11 9.92 -12.12
N ASN A 352 -0.69 8.96 -11.68
CA ASN A 352 -1.97 8.58 -12.28
C ASN A 352 -1.88 8.29 -13.78
N GLY A 353 -0.75 7.68 -14.21
CA GLY A 353 -0.57 7.19 -15.57
C GLY A 353 -1.70 6.25 -16.03
N LEU A 354 -1.79 6.07 -17.36
CA LEU A 354 -2.87 5.32 -18.01
C LEU A 354 -3.02 3.91 -17.42
N THR A 355 -4.25 3.56 -17.07
CA THR A 355 -4.61 2.19 -16.62
C THR A 355 -4.31 1.14 -17.70
N ALA A 356 -4.36 -0.14 -17.34
CA ALA A 356 -4.29 -1.25 -18.30
C ALA A 356 -5.67 -1.82 -18.64
N ASP A 357 -6.76 -1.22 -18.16
CA ASP A 357 -8.12 -1.70 -18.43
C ASP A 357 -8.48 -1.60 -19.92
N ALA A 358 -8.77 -2.76 -20.54
CA ALA A 358 -8.98 -2.83 -21.98
C ALA A 358 -10.20 -2.02 -22.45
N ALA A 359 -11.28 -1.99 -21.65
CA ALA A 359 -12.47 -1.20 -21.97
C ALA A 359 -12.18 0.30 -21.95
N THR A 360 -11.46 0.77 -20.92
CA THR A 360 -11.01 2.16 -20.80
C THR A 360 -10.12 2.56 -21.96
N ILE A 361 -9.15 1.72 -22.34
CA ILE A 361 -8.24 2.00 -23.46
C ILE A 361 -9.01 2.07 -24.78
N ARG A 362 -9.85 1.08 -25.09
CA ARG A 362 -10.67 1.07 -26.31
C ARG A 362 -11.63 2.26 -26.37
N GLY A 363 -12.20 2.67 -25.22
CA GLY A 363 -13.07 3.84 -25.13
C GLY A 363 -12.35 5.19 -25.21
N SER A 364 -11.04 5.24 -24.92
CA SER A 364 -10.25 6.48 -24.92
C SER A 364 -9.83 6.96 -26.33
N GLY A 365 -10.01 6.15 -27.36
CA GLY A 365 -9.60 6.48 -28.73
C GLY A 365 -8.08 6.50 -28.95
N ILE A 366 -7.28 6.03 -27.98
CA ILE A 366 -5.84 5.87 -28.14
C ILE A 366 -5.55 4.81 -29.21
N ALA A 367 -4.78 5.17 -30.23
CA ALA A 367 -4.35 4.22 -31.26
C ALA A 367 -3.41 3.16 -30.66
N ILE A 368 -3.73 1.88 -30.86
CA ILE A 368 -2.90 0.76 -30.41
C ILE A 368 -1.98 0.36 -31.58
N MET A 369 -0.69 0.67 -31.45
CA MET A 369 0.29 0.47 -32.50
C MET A 369 1.41 -0.46 -32.02
N LYS A 370 1.55 -1.60 -32.72
CA LYS A 370 2.63 -2.55 -32.51
C LYS A 370 3.99 -1.86 -32.68
N ASP A 371 4.96 -2.22 -31.83
CA ASP A 371 6.31 -1.66 -31.80
C ASP A 371 6.41 -0.14 -31.49
N VAL A 372 5.27 0.54 -31.22
CA VAL A 372 5.25 1.97 -30.87
C VAL A 372 4.78 2.18 -29.43
N ASN A 373 3.55 1.77 -29.11
CA ASN A 373 2.98 1.94 -27.77
C ASN A 373 2.35 0.68 -27.19
N PHE A 374 2.13 -0.36 -28.00
CA PHE A 374 1.61 -1.64 -27.52
C PHE A 374 2.69 -2.49 -26.86
N LEU A 375 2.47 -2.88 -25.61
CA LEU A 375 3.35 -3.81 -24.87
C LEU A 375 2.76 -5.22 -24.84
N GLU A 376 1.52 -5.37 -24.33
CA GLU A 376 0.88 -6.68 -24.17
C GLU A 376 -0.65 -6.52 -24.08
N GLU A 377 -1.42 -7.55 -24.41
CA GLU A 377 -2.82 -7.68 -24.02
C GLU A 377 -3.11 -9.10 -23.53
N GLY A 378 -4.14 -9.25 -22.70
CA GLY A 378 -4.53 -10.55 -22.19
C GLY A 378 -5.75 -10.50 -21.30
N THR A 379 -6.01 -11.61 -20.63
CA THR A 379 -7.09 -11.78 -19.67
C THR A 379 -6.51 -12.21 -18.33
N PHE A 380 -6.92 -11.54 -17.27
CA PHE A 380 -6.63 -11.89 -15.89
C PHE A 380 -7.87 -12.51 -15.24
N ASN A 381 -7.72 -13.75 -14.78
CA ASN A 381 -8.75 -14.44 -14.00
C ASN A 381 -8.45 -14.21 -12.52
N TYR A 382 -9.31 -13.48 -11.83
CA TYR A 382 -9.06 -13.02 -10.47
C TYR A 382 -9.95 -13.76 -9.47
N ASP A 383 -9.37 -14.15 -8.33
CA ASP A 383 -10.08 -14.87 -7.28
C ASP A 383 -11.00 -13.92 -6.51
N ARG A 384 -12.22 -14.39 -6.22
CA ARG A 384 -13.25 -13.69 -5.45
C ARG A 384 -13.77 -14.53 -4.30
N TYR A 385 -13.25 -15.74 -4.13
CA TYR A 385 -13.66 -16.65 -3.09
C TYR A 385 -12.76 -16.49 -1.86
N PRO A 386 -13.31 -16.36 -0.64
CA PRO A 386 -12.49 -16.21 0.56
C PRO A 386 -11.84 -17.53 0.94
N ASN A 387 -10.51 -17.57 0.92
CA ASN A 387 -9.74 -18.74 1.34
C ASN A 387 -8.99 -18.44 2.65
N ALA A 388 -9.48 -18.94 3.78
CA ALA A 388 -8.79 -18.79 5.06
C ALA A 388 -7.54 -19.69 5.11
N VAL A 389 -6.40 -19.08 5.36
CA VAL A 389 -5.10 -19.76 5.44
C VAL A 389 -4.75 -20.09 6.89
N ALA A 390 -4.40 -21.34 7.15
CA ALA A 390 -3.93 -21.77 8.46
C ALA A 390 -2.43 -21.48 8.64
N PRO A 391 -1.97 -21.24 9.87
CA PRO A 391 -0.56 -21.38 10.20
C PRO A 391 -0.09 -22.81 9.91
N ASP A 392 1.01 -22.93 9.18
CA ASP A 392 1.74 -24.15 8.87
C ASP A 392 3.19 -24.00 9.35
N TYR A 393 3.54 -24.80 10.35
CA TYR A 393 4.86 -24.90 10.97
C TYR A 393 5.58 -26.21 10.60
N SER A 394 5.12 -26.89 9.55
CA SER A 394 5.75 -28.09 9.04
C SER A 394 7.14 -27.80 8.46
N LYS A 395 7.88 -28.86 8.10
CA LYS A 395 9.17 -28.72 7.39
C LYS A 395 9.06 -28.01 6.03
N SER A 396 7.84 -27.92 5.49
CA SER A 396 7.56 -27.22 4.22
C SER A 396 7.15 -25.75 4.40
N ALA A 397 6.99 -25.31 5.65
CA ALA A 397 6.66 -23.94 6.00
C ALA A 397 7.67 -22.97 5.40
N SER A 398 7.16 -22.00 4.64
CA SER A 398 7.97 -21.03 3.91
C SER A 398 7.13 -19.80 3.56
N SER A 399 7.76 -18.77 2.98
CA SER A 399 7.07 -17.60 2.45
C SER A 399 5.94 -18.04 1.49
N GLY A 400 4.75 -17.51 1.71
CA GLY A 400 3.51 -17.81 1.00
C GLY A 400 2.79 -19.06 1.49
N LYS A 401 3.35 -19.78 2.47
CA LYS A 401 2.85 -21.09 2.91
C LYS A 401 2.72 -21.23 4.42
N SER A 402 3.44 -20.45 5.22
CA SER A 402 3.52 -20.68 6.67
C SER A 402 2.35 -20.12 7.47
N GLY A 403 1.59 -19.15 6.97
CA GLY A 403 0.58 -18.45 7.76
C GLY A 403 1.12 -17.73 9.02
N ASP A 404 2.44 -17.62 9.14
CA ASP A 404 3.20 -16.91 10.17
C ASP A 404 4.54 -16.49 9.56
N ARG A 405 4.48 -15.49 8.68
CA ARG A 405 5.61 -15.09 7.83
C ARG A 405 6.87 -14.71 8.60
N TYR A 406 6.72 -13.94 9.67
CA TYR A 406 7.81 -13.47 10.53
C TYR A 406 8.09 -14.40 11.71
N GLN A 407 7.38 -15.53 11.80
CA GLN A 407 7.56 -16.54 12.84
C GLN A 407 7.47 -15.90 14.23
N ILE A 408 6.37 -15.18 14.49
CA ILE A 408 6.17 -14.55 15.79
C ILE A 408 5.94 -15.59 16.88
N ASP A 409 5.49 -16.78 16.52
CA ASP A 409 5.34 -17.93 17.42
C ASP A 409 6.46 -18.96 17.25
N SER A 410 6.63 -19.83 18.26
CA SER A 410 7.63 -20.91 18.22
C SER A 410 7.30 -22.00 17.19
N GLY A 411 6.03 -22.12 16.80
CA GLY A 411 5.53 -23.16 15.91
C GLY A 411 5.57 -24.57 16.49
N LYS A 412 5.68 -24.72 17.82
CA LYS A 412 5.61 -26.02 18.51
C LYS A 412 4.22 -26.22 19.10
N ALA A 413 3.67 -27.43 19.00
CA ALA A 413 2.30 -27.69 19.47
C ALA A 413 2.14 -27.42 20.98
N LYS A 414 3.17 -27.73 21.77
CA LYS A 414 3.19 -27.50 23.23
C LYS A 414 3.13 -26.02 23.64
N ASP A 415 3.54 -25.11 22.76
CA ASP A 415 3.57 -23.68 23.02
C ASP A 415 2.32 -22.97 22.45
N ALA A 416 1.35 -23.71 21.89
CA ALA A 416 0.17 -23.14 21.24
C ALA A 416 -0.64 -22.19 22.14
N ALA A 417 -0.65 -22.45 23.44
CA ALA A 417 -1.30 -21.58 24.44
C ALA A 417 -0.60 -20.22 24.61
N ASN A 418 0.68 -20.12 24.24
CA ASN A 418 1.52 -18.93 24.39
C ASN A 418 1.66 -18.16 23.06
N THR A 419 0.66 -18.23 22.19
CA THR A 419 0.67 -17.52 20.90
C THR A 419 0.71 -16.01 21.08
N HIS A 420 1.46 -15.34 20.22
CA HIS A 420 1.55 -13.89 20.09
C HIS A 420 0.50 -13.32 19.12
N PHE A 421 -0.23 -14.17 18.38
CA PHE A 421 -1.41 -13.72 17.65
C PHE A 421 -2.49 -13.24 18.62
N ARG A 422 -3.25 -12.22 18.20
CA ARG A 422 -4.36 -11.64 18.97
C ARG A 422 -5.58 -11.53 18.07
N GLY A 423 -6.63 -12.26 18.40
CA GLY A 423 -7.87 -12.31 17.62
C GLY A 423 -7.75 -12.95 16.24
N TYR A 424 -8.77 -12.74 15.41
CA TYR A 424 -8.93 -13.34 14.09
C TYR A 424 -9.41 -12.33 13.05
N PHE A 425 -8.97 -12.54 11.81
CA PHE A 425 -9.50 -11.89 10.63
C PHE A 425 -10.47 -12.82 9.90
N LEU A 426 -11.73 -12.40 9.78
CA LEU A 426 -12.77 -13.11 9.05
C LEU A 426 -12.68 -12.76 7.57
N VAL A 427 -12.03 -13.63 6.81
CA VAL A 427 -11.72 -13.37 5.39
C VAL A 427 -12.97 -13.32 4.51
N ASP A 428 -14.05 -13.95 4.94
CA ASP A 428 -15.34 -13.96 4.26
C ASP A 428 -16.18 -12.70 4.57
N GLU A 429 -15.84 -11.95 5.60
CA GLU A 429 -16.56 -10.74 5.99
C GLU A 429 -15.76 -9.45 5.87
N GLY A 430 -14.43 -9.54 5.73
CA GLY A 430 -13.56 -8.38 5.80
C GLY A 430 -13.56 -7.70 7.17
N ARG A 431 -13.78 -8.47 8.25
CA ARG A 431 -13.93 -7.97 9.63
C ARG A 431 -13.05 -8.74 10.61
N PHE A 432 -12.93 -8.24 11.82
CA PHE A 432 -12.05 -8.76 12.86
C PHE A 432 -12.81 -9.12 14.13
N VAL A 433 -12.48 -10.27 14.71
CA VAL A 433 -12.93 -10.71 16.04
C VAL A 433 -11.77 -10.56 17.01
N ASP A 434 -11.93 -9.73 18.03
CA ASP A 434 -10.97 -9.50 19.12
C ASP A 434 -9.52 -9.24 18.67
N TYR A 435 -9.35 -8.66 17.47
CA TYR A 435 -8.04 -8.44 16.87
C TYR A 435 -7.32 -7.26 17.51
N GLN A 436 -6.03 -7.45 17.73
CA GLN A 436 -5.06 -6.41 18.05
C GLN A 436 -3.76 -6.72 17.30
N HIS A 437 -2.95 -5.70 17.00
CA HIS A 437 -1.61 -5.95 16.49
C HIS A 437 -0.80 -6.76 17.51
N PRO A 438 0.06 -7.70 17.09
CA PRO A 438 1.00 -8.34 18.01
C PRO A 438 1.87 -7.28 18.70
N ASP A 439 2.15 -7.49 19.98
CA ASP A 439 2.97 -6.57 20.76
C ASP A 439 4.42 -6.59 20.27
N GLU A 440 4.91 -5.43 19.80
CA GLU A 440 6.24 -5.28 19.22
C GLU A 440 7.35 -5.72 20.18
N VAL A 441 7.23 -5.45 21.48
CA VAL A 441 8.22 -5.84 22.48
C VAL A 441 8.19 -7.36 22.70
N ALA A 442 7.00 -7.93 22.84
CA ALA A 442 6.80 -9.36 23.09
C ALA A 442 7.31 -10.24 21.93
N VAL A 443 7.22 -9.76 20.69
CA VAL A 443 7.76 -10.48 19.52
C VAL A 443 9.18 -10.04 19.15
N ALA A 444 9.87 -9.35 20.08
CA ALA A 444 11.22 -8.86 19.92
C ALA A 444 11.43 -8.06 18.62
N GLY A 445 10.51 -7.14 18.29
CA GLY A 445 10.58 -6.25 17.13
C GLY A 445 10.26 -6.89 15.78
N LYS A 446 9.85 -8.17 15.73
CA LYS A 446 9.49 -8.86 14.47
C LYS A 446 8.30 -8.23 13.74
N VAL A 447 7.50 -7.43 14.44
CA VAL A 447 6.47 -6.57 13.84
C VAL A 447 6.72 -5.14 14.27
N LYS A 448 6.20 -4.19 13.50
CA LYS A 448 6.19 -2.77 13.82
C LYS A 448 4.87 -2.17 13.37
N VAL A 449 4.30 -1.26 14.18
CA VAL A 449 3.01 -0.63 13.88
C VAL A 449 3.20 0.85 13.57
N SER A 450 2.56 1.34 12.51
CA SER A 450 2.58 2.75 12.11
C SER A 450 1.29 3.10 11.36
N GLY A 451 1.26 4.28 10.73
CA GLY A 451 0.13 4.71 9.91
C GLY A 451 -0.87 5.57 10.67
N LEU A 452 -2.10 5.64 10.17
CA LEU A 452 -3.16 6.48 10.71
C LEU A 452 -3.60 6.04 12.12
N PRO A 453 -4.00 6.97 13.01
CA PRO A 453 -4.28 6.66 14.41
C PRO A 453 -5.43 5.66 14.64
N ASP A 454 -6.43 5.68 13.77
CA ASP A 454 -7.67 4.91 13.85
C ASP A 454 -7.48 3.38 13.74
N PHE A 455 -6.32 2.92 13.29
CA PHE A 455 -5.94 1.50 13.29
C PHE A 455 -4.60 1.19 13.94
N ARG A 456 -4.02 2.15 14.66
CA ARG A 456 -2.76 1.94 15.37
C ARG A 456 -2.97 1.19 16.68
N ASN A 457 -4.02 1.55 17.40
CA ASN A 457 -4.28 1.05 18.76
C ASN A 457 -5.59 0.25 18.86
N SER A 458 -6.44 0.29 17.85
CA SER A 458 -7.75 -0.39 17.85
C SER A 458 -8.24 -0.65 16.44
N VAL A 459 -9.11 -1.63 16.25
CA VAL A 459 -9.80 -1.87 14.97
C VAL A 459 -10.90 -0.83 14.74
N PRO A 460 -11.08 -0.18 13.56
CA PRO A 460 -12.25 0.66 13.30
C PRO A 460 -13.54 -0.11 13.54
N ASP A 461 -14.56 0.55 14.10
CA ASP A 461 -15.81 -0.12 14.47
C ASP A 461 -16.48 -0.78 13.26
N SER A 462 -16.38 -0.18 12.07
CA SER A 462 -16.89 -0.77 10.81
C SER A 462 -16.22 -2.10 10.43
N LEU A 463 -15.02 -2.36 10.95
CA LEU A 463 -14.27 -3.60 10.71
C LEU A 463 -14.32 -4.54 11.91
N ARG A 464 -14.94 -4.15 13.04
CA ARG A 464 -15.10 -5.02 14.20
C ARG A 464 -16.31 -5.94 14.02
N THR A 465 -16.24 -7.11 14.64
CA THR A 465 -17.38 -8.01 14.81
C THR A 465 -17.13 -8.92 15.99
N THR A 466 -18.20 -9.54 16.49
CA THR A 466 -18.15 -10.60 17.50
C THR A 466 -18.79 -11.88 16.96
N GLY A 467 -18.97 -12.88 17.83
CA GLY A 467 -19.72 -14.10 17.53
C GLY A 467 -18.85 -15.27 17.06
N THR A 468 -19.50 -16.41 16.83
CA THR A 468 -18.86 -17.67 16.44
C THR A 468 -18.15 -17.54 15.11
N HIS A 469 -17.00 -18.20 15.00
CA HIS A 469 -16.18 -18.27 13.79
C HIS A 469 -15.38 -19.59 13.80
N TYR A 470 -14.85 -19.96 12.63
CA TYR A 470 -14.23 -21.26 12.41
C TYR A 470 -12.84 -21.08 11.80
N PRO A 471 -11.77 -21.07 12.60
CA PRO A 471 -10.41 -20.96 12.08
C PRO A 471 -9.96 -22.31 11.50
N PRO A 472 -9.19 -22.33 10.41
CA PRO A 472 -8.61 -23.57 9.90
C PRO A 472 -7.59 -24.13 10.90
N ALA A 473 -7.41 -25.46 10.89
CA ALA A 473 -6.54 -26.15 11.82
C ALA A 473 -5.06 -25.79 11.58
N ILE A 474 -4.33 -25.47 12.66
CA ILE A 474 -2.88 -25.23 12.58
C ILE A 474 -2.16 -26.54 12.29
N ASN A 475 -1.20 -26.51 11.37
CA ASN A 475 -0.31 -27.63 11.10
C ASN A 475 1.02 -27.49 11.85
N TYR A 476 1.21 -28.27 12.93
CA TYR A 476 2.46 -28.30 13.70
C TYR A 476 3.47 -29.37 13.24
N LYS A 477 3.13 -30.18 12.20
CA LYS A 477 3.88 -31.38 11.81
C LYS A 477 5.26 -31.04 11.19
N GLY A 478 6.25 -30.73 12.02
CA GLY A 478 7.62 -30.48 11.55
C GLY A 478 8.60 -29.98 12.61
N ARG A 479 8.12 -29.29 13.65
CA ARG A 479 8.95 -28.78 14.77
C ARG A 479 8.80 -29.54 16.09
N ASP A 480 7.90 -30.51 16.17
CA ASP A 480 7.74 -31.41 17.32
C ASP A 480 8.82 -32.52 17.39
N GLY A 481 9.76 -32.55 16.43
CA GLY A 481 10.89 -33.48 16.41
C GLY A 481 12.16 -32.86 17.01
N GLY A 482 12.28 -32.91 18.34
CA GLY A 482 13.51 -32.57 19.05
C GLY A 482 13.37 -32.96 20.52
N ASN A 483 13.93 -34.13 20.86
CA ASN A 483 14.40 -34.41 22.22
C ASN A 483 15.45 -33.38 22.62
#